data_AF-A0A0B6YGF0-F1
#
_entry.id   AF-A0A0B6YGF0-F1
#
_cell.length_a   1.000
_cell.length_b   1.000
_cell.length_c   1.000
_cell.angle_alpha   90.00
_cell.angle_beta   90.00
_cell.angle_gamma   90.00
#
_symmetry.space_group_name_H-M   'P 1'
#
loop_
_entity.id
_entity.type
_entity.pdbx_description
1 polymer ?
#
loop_
_entity_poly.entity_id
_entity_poly.type
_entity_poly.pdbx_seq_one_letter_code
_entity_poly.pdbx_strand_id
1 'polypeptide(L)' 'AETIVEAFSDKLGIKGGETTKDGLFTLVEVECLGACANAPMVQINDDYYEDLVVKDVHEIVDDLKSGKRPFPGPRSGRL' A
#
# COMPACT_ATOMS: atom_id res chain seq x y z
N ALA A 1 -0.86 6.00 9.99
CA ALA A 1 -0.17 4.83 9.40
C ALA A 1 -0.84 3.54 9.83
N GLU A 2 -1.09 3.34 11.14
CA GLU A 2 -1.77 2.13 11.67
C GLU A 2 -3.05 1.76 10.91
N THR A 3 -3.96 2.70 10.65
CA THR A 3 -5.18 2.46 9.88
C THR A 3 -4.94 1.94 8.45
N ILE A 4 -3.83 2.33 7.81
CA ILE A 4 -3.49 1.87 6.46
C ILE A 4 -2.88 0.47 6.52
N VAL A 5 -2.02 0.18 7.51
CA VAL A 5 -1.46 -1.16 7.74
C VAL A 5 -2.57 -2.18 8.05
N GLU A 6 -3.53 -1.81 8.89
CA GLU A 6 -4.72 -2.61 9.18
C GLU A 6 -5.54 -2.87 7.91
N ALA A 7 -5.78 -1.84 7.10
CA ALA A 7 -6.51 -1.99 5.84
C ALA A 7 -5.82 -2.97 4.86
N PHE A 8 -4.48 -2.94 4.77
CA PHE A 8 -3.73 -3.92 3.98
C PHE A 8 -3.82 -5.33 4.58
N SER A 9 -3.67 -5.44 5.89
CA SER A 9 -3.77 -6.72 6.61
C SER A 9 -5.12 -7.38 6.38
N ASP A 10 -6.21 -6.63 6.54
CA ASP A 10 -7.58 -7.11 6.35
C ASP A 10 -7.86 -7.49 4.89
N LYS A 11 -7.44 -6.66 3.94
CA LYS A 11 -7.68 -6.91 2.50
C LYS A 11 -6.87 -8.09 1.96
N LEU A 12 -5.66 -8.30 2.47
CA LEU A 12 -4.78 -9.40 2.04
C LEU A 12 -4.97 -10.68 2.88
N GLY A 13 -5.54 -10.57 4.07
CA GLY A 13 -5.74 -11.69 5.00
C GLY A 13 -4.44 -12.20 5.62
N ILE A 14 -3.44 -11.31 5.78
CA ILE A 14 -2.11 -11.60 6.34
C ILE A 14 -1.72 -10.53 7.36
N LYS A 15 -0.72 -10.81 8.19
CA LYS A 15 -0.14 -9.85 9.13
C LYS A 15 1.19 -9.29 8.63
N GLY A 16 1.70 -8.25 9.31
CA GLY A 16 3.06 -7.75 9.08
C GLY A 16 4.10 -8.87 9.23
N GLY A 17 4.97 -9.00 8.23
CA GLY A 17 6.00 -10.04 8.10
C GLY A 17 5.56 -11.28 7.32
N GLU A 18 4.29 -11.40 6.92
CA GLU A 18 3.78 -12.57 6.22
C GLU A 18 3.68 -12.35 4.70
N THR A 19 3.55 -13.46 3.97
CA THR A 19 3.32 -13.47 2.51
C THR A 19 2.03 -14.21 2.20
N THR A 20 1.25 -13.71 1.25
CA THR A 20 0.00 -14.34 0.79
C THR A 20 0.25 -15.73 0.20
N LYS A 21 -0.76 -16.61 0.26
CA LYS A 21 -0.65 -18.01 -0.21
C LYS A 21 -0.36 -18.13 -1.71
N ASP A 22 -0.76 -17.13 -2.49
CA ASP A 22 -0.48 -17.04 -3.92
C ASP A 22 0.95 -16.54 -4.22
N GLY A 23 1.70 -16.13 -3.19
CA GLY A 23 3.07 -15.63 -3.31
C GLY A 23 3.18 -14.22 -3.90
N LEU A 24 2.07 -13.49 -4.05
CA LEU A 24 2.05 -12.20 -4.74
C LEU A 24 2.34 -11.00 -3.85
N PHE A 25 1.97 -11.05 -2.57
CA PHE A 25 2.10 -9.91 -1.65
C PHE A 25 2.83 -10.32 -0.37
N THR A 26 3.83 -9.54 0.00
CA THR A 26 4.46 -9.58 1.32
C THR A 26 4.20 -8.25 2.00
N LEU A 27 3.57 -8.27 3.18
CA LEU A 27 3.33 -7.06 3.96
C LEU A 27 4.45 -6.89 4.97
N VAL A 28 5.23 -5.80 4.87
CA VAL A 28 6.33 -5.51 5.79
C VAL A 28 6.16 -4.10 6.34
N GLU A 29 6.21 -3.97 7.65
CA GLU A 29 6.32 -2.67 8.30
C GLU A 29 7.78 -2.24 8.30
N VAL A 30 8.02 -1.02 7.83
CA VAL A 30 9.34 -0.43 7.72
C VAL A 30 9.37 0.89 8.47
N GLU A 31 10.57 1.33 8.80
CA GLU A 31 10.81 2.67 9.33
C GLU A 31 10.54 3.75 8.27
N CYS A 32 10.83 5.01 8.61
CA CYS A 32 10.58 6.14 7.73
C CYS A 32 11.18 5.98 6.32
N LEU A 33 10.33 6.15 5.30
CA LEU A 33 10.68 6.12 3.86
C LEU A 33 10.93 7.51 3.25
N GLY A 34 10.98 8.56 4.07
CA GLY A 34 11.33 9.92 3.64
C GLY A 34 10.22 10.71 2.92
N ALA A 35 9.00 10.17 2.80
CA ALA A 35 7.84 10.81 2.17
C ALA A 35 6.92 11.51 3.19
N CYS A 36 7.49 12.17 4.21
CA CYS A 36 6.75 12.71 5.36
C CYS A 36 5.69 13.76 4.97
N ALA A 37 5.91 14.52 3.89
CA ALA A 37 4.98 15.56 3.43
C ALA A 37 3.70 15.01 2.78
N ASN A 38 3.71 13.72 2.42
CA ASN A 38 2.64 13.01 1.73
C ASN A 38 2.18 11.75 2.50
N ALA A 39 2.39 11.77 3.82
CA ALA A 39 1.88 10.72 4.69
C ALA A 39 0.33 10.74 4.72
N PRO A 40 -0.33 9.58 4.86
CA PRO A 40 0.25 8.24 4.95
C PRO A 40 0.61 7.68 3.56
N MET A 41 1.65 6.85 3.51
CA MET A 41 2.17 6.27 2.27
C MET A 41 2.58 4.81 2.42
N VAL A 42 2.69 4.12 1.29
CA VAL A 42 3.29 2.78 1.19
C VAL A 42 4.23 2.74 0.00
N GLN A 43 5.28 1.94 0.11
CA GLN A 43 6.12 1.56 -1.01
C GLN A 43 5.73 0.15 -1.48
N ILE A 44 5.46 0.01 -2.78
CA ILE A 44 5.23 -1.28 -3.41
C ILE A 44 6.29 -1.43 -4.50
N ASN A 45 7.22 -2.35 -4.32
CA ASN A 45 8.44 -2.44 -5.11
C ASN A 45 9.19 -1.09 -5.12
N ASP A 46 9.40 -0.49 -6.28
CA ASP A 46 10.12 0.80 -6.41
C ASP A 46 9.18 2.02 -6.41
N ASP A 47 7.87 1.80 -6.25
CA ASP A 47 6.85 2.84 -6.40
C ASP A 47 6.29 3.32 -5.06
N TYR A 48 6.23 4.65 -4.89
CA TYR A 48 5.55 5.27 -3.76
C TYR A 48 4.09 5.54 -4.09
N TYR A 49 3.20 5.20 -3.16
CA TYR A 49 1.78 5.52 -3.20
C TYR A 49 1.46 6.30 -1.93
N GLU A 50 1.01 7.53 -2.10
CA GLU A 50 1.02 8.53 -1.04
C GLU A 50 -0.35 9.17 -0.85
N ASP A 51 -0.52 9.94 0.23
CA ASP A 51 -1.78 10.55 0.65
C ASP A 51 -2.96 9.54 0.72
N LEU A 52 -2.68 8.33 1.23
CA LEU A 52 -3.61 7.20 1.16
C LEU A 52 -4.77 7.31 2.15
N VAL A 53 -5.96 6.90 1.69
CA VAL A 53 -7.09 6.51 2.54
C VAL A 53 -7.39 5.02 2.41
N VAL A 54 -8.20 4.47 3.32
CA VAL A 54 -8.58 3.03 3.32
C VAL A 54 -9.16 2.58 1.97
N LYS A 55 -9.93 3.44 1.32
CA LYS A 55 -10.47 3.16 -0.02
C LYS A 55 -9.36 2.90 -1.05
N ASP A 56 -8.30 3.70 -1.03
CA ASP A 56 -7.19 3.58 -1.99
C ASP A 56 -6.42 2.27 -1.81
N VAL A 57 -6.32 1.77 -0.57
CA VAL A 57 -5.73 0.45 -0.28
C VAL A 57 -6.46 -0.65 -1.03
N HIS A 58 -7.79 -0.65 -0.98
CA HIS A 58 -8.60 -1.64 -1.69
C HIS A 58 -8.41 -1.55 -3.20
N GLU A 59 -8.44 -0.34 -3.76
CA GLU A 59 -8.24 -0.11 -5.19
C GLU A 59 -6.84 -0.55 -5.65
N ILE A 60 -5.79 -0.20 -4.91
CA ILE A 60 -4.40 -0.60 -5.21
C ILE A 60 -4.26 -2.12 -5.24
N VAL A 61 -4.77 -2.82 -4.21
CA VAL A 61 -4.67 -4.28 -4.15
C VAL A 61 -5.46 -4.94 -5.30
N ASP A 62 -6.65 -4.43 -5.61
CA ASP A 62 -7.48 -5.00 -6.69
C ASP A 62 -6.85 -4.77 -8.07
N ASP A 63 -6.27 -3.58 -8.30
CA ASP A 63 -5.53 -3.29 -9.53
C ASP A 63 -4.32 -4.21 -9.69
N LEU A 64 -3.50 -4.36 -8.64
CA LEU A 64 -2.32 -5.22 -8.65
C LEU A 64 -2.69 -6.70 -8.88
N LYS A 65 -3.76 -7.20 -8.22
CA LYS A 65 -4.27 -8.56 -8.45
C LYS A 65 -4.80 -8.77 -9.87
N SER A 66 -5.30 -7.72 -10.51
CA SER A 66 -5.73 -7.78 -11.91
C SER A 66 -4.59 -7.65 -12.92
N GLY A 67 -3.34 -7.55 -12.45
CA GLY A 67 -2.15 -7.36 -13.29
C GLY A 67 -1.98 -5.93 -13.80
N LYS A 68 -2.75 -4.96 -13.28
CA LYS A 68 -2.57 -3.54 -13.57
C LYS A 68 -1.54 -2.95 -12.62
N ARG A 69 -0.78 -1.98 -13.11
CA ARG A 69 0.06 -1.13 -12.28
C ARG A 69 -0.70 0.19 -12.03
N PRO A 70 -1.18 0.43 -10.79
CA PRO A 70 -1.79 1.71 -10.46
C PRO A 70 -0.77 2.86 -10.58
N PHE A 71 -1.24 4.10 -10.76
CA PHE A 71 -0.35 5.25 -10.86
C PHE A 71 0.36 5.52 -9.51
N PRO A 72 1.70 5.63 -9.49
CA PRO A 72 2.46 5.98 -8.30
C PRO A 72 2.41 7.49 -8.01
N GLY A 73 2.40 7.86 -6.73
CA GLY A 73 2.34 9.24 -6.25
C GLY A 73 1.14 9.53 -5.33
N PRO A 74 0.86 10.82 -5.06
CA PRO A 74 -0.23 11.25 -4.19
C PRO A 74 -1.62 10.94 -4.76
N ARG A 75 -2.48 10.29 -3.95
CA ARG A 75 -3.88 10.00 -4.31
C ARG A 75 -4.84 11.17 -4.08
N SER A 76 -4.40 12.18 -3.34
CA SER A 76 -5.16 13.41 -3.08
C SER A 76 -5.32 14.32 -4.31
N GLY A 77 -4.57 14.08 -5.39
CA GLY A 77 -4.51 14.94 -6.57
C GLY A 77 -3.51 16.09 -6.46
N ARG A 78 -2.70 16.12 -5.39
CA ARG A 78 -1.55 17.02 -5.25
C ARG A 78 -0.41 16.56 -6.17
N LEU A 79 0.31 17.52 -6.75
CA LEU A 79 1.52 17.30 -7.56
C LEU A 79 2.77 17.62 -6.75
#